data_AF-A0A6P6S1T0-F1
#
_entry.id   AF-A0A6P6S1T0-F1
#
_cell.length_a   1.000
_cell.length_b   1.000
_cell.length_c   1.000
_cell.angle_alpha   90.00
_cell.angle_beta   90.00
_cell.angle_gamma   90.00
#
_symmetry.space_group_name_H-M   'P 1'
#
loop_
_entity.id
_entity.type
_entity.pdbx_description
1 polymer ?
#
loop_
_entity_poly.entity_id
_entity_poly.type
_entity_poly.pdbx_seq_one_letter_code
_entity_poly.pdbx_strand_id
1 'polypeptide(L)'
;MRGAAQRLTLQELRRLQQKATTEAVGSTNVNVDSEGAERGVGTEEPQQKGNGPSGKTLDTFKKGRAATKVKNRSNNKAPREFGCRRRVRTHGALVLPDGEAAAGPLLLAAAPVASAATRSPTATTPEVEAYRKAVAAHQLRKLRGGLEQRSAGAKSRDPRFSSLCGDLNVSSCSKAYAFVEEQQQQLMRQLQRVVRTGRVPEGTDGESSKGRKASAAEREQAAKQLQKLESQQQQRERRAATAALKATLSRSERERIAATGKTPHYVSRRKLRELLREQQMQSRSSKKQTQHEVKACKKTLAKERKRNFIPQRRAKFTENGQ
;
A
#
# COMPACT_ATOMS: atom_id res chain seq x y z
N MET A 1 -0.71 -38.72 -17.58
CA MET A 1 -1.57 -37.99 -18.54
C MET A 1 -1.15 -36.52 -18.58
N ARG A 2 -0.21 -36.14 -19.46
CA ARG A 2 0.17 -34.73 -19.65
C ARG A 2 -0.77 -34.12 -20.70
N GLY A 3 -1.63 -33.19 -20.28
CA GLY A 3 -2.58 -32.52 -21.16
C GLY A 3 -1.87 -31.70 -22.23
N ALA A 4 -2.27 -31.89 -23.49
CA ALA A 4 -1.82 -31.08 -24.61
C ALA A 4 -2.29 -29.64 -24.40
N ALA A 5 -1.35 -28.72 -24.20
CA ALA A 5 -1.64 -27.29 -24.16
C ALA A 5 -2.08 -26.85 -25.57
N GLN A 6 -3.38 -26.62 -25.73
CA GLN A 6 -3.96 -26.09 -26.96
C GLN A 6 -3.33 -24.71 -27.23
N ARG A 7 -2.63 -24.58 -28.37
CA ARG A 7 -2.04 -23.32 -28.79
C ARG A 7 -3.15 -22.43 -29.33
N LEU A 8 -3.54 -21.43 -28.54
CA LEU A 8 -4.51 -20.42 -28.96
C LEU A 8 -4.00 -19.67 -30.19
N THR A 9 -4.92 -19.41 -31.10
CA THR A 9 -4.64 -18.68 -32.34
C THR A 9 -4.45 -17.19 -32.05
N LEU A 10 -3.74 -16.49 -32.94
CA LEU A 10 -3.46 -15.05 -32.82
C LEU A 10 -4.76 -14.22 -32.77
N GLN A 11 -5.84 -14.74 -33.35
CA GLN A 11 -7.16 -14.11 -33.35
C GLN A 11 -7.87 -14.24 -31.99
N GLU A 12 -7.72 -15.37 -31.31
CA GLU A 12 -8.24 -15.59 -29.95
C GLU A 12 -7.51 -14.73 -28.92
N LEU A 13 -6.20 -14.55 -29.09
CA LEU A 13 -5.41 -13.64 -28.24
C LEU A 13 -5.86 -12.18 -28.39
N ARG A 14 -6.19 -11.72 -29.61
CA ARG A 14 -6.77 -10.38 -29.81
C ARG A 14 -8.14 -10.24 -29.18
N ARG A 15 -9.01 -11.25 -29.29
CA ARG A 15 -10.33 -11.24 -28.63
C ARG A 15 -10.21 -11.18 -27.10
N LEU A 16 -9.25 -11.90 -26.52
CA LEU A 16 -8.98 -11.83 -25.07
C LEU A 16 -8.44 -10.47 -24.64
N GLN A 17 -7.57 -9.84 -25.45
CA GLN A 17 -7.10 -8.48 -25.16
C GLN A 17 -8.22 -7.44 -25.25
N GLN A 18 -9.10 -7.55 -26.24
CA GLN A 18 -10.26 -6.65 -26.37
C GLN A 18 -11.24 -6.83 -25.21
N LYS A 19 -11.55 -8.08 -24.81
CA LYS A 19 -12.39 -8.35 -23.62
C LYS A 19 -11.78 -7.81 -22.33
N ALA A 20 -10.48 -7.99 -22.13
CA ALA A 20 -9.79 -7.45 -20.95
C ALA A 20 -9.82 -5.91 -20.90
N THR A 21 -9.74 -5.24 -22.06
CA THR A 21 -9.85 -3.77 -22.12
C THR A 21 -11.29 -3.29 -21.87
N THR A 22 -12.31 -4.00 -22.36
CA THR A 22 -13.70 -3.63 -22.11
C THR A 22 -14.14 -3.91 -20.67
N GLU A 23 -13.62 -4.95 -20.02
CA GLU A 23 -13.86 -5.22 -18.59
C GLU A 23 -13.13 -4.22 -17.69
N ALA A 24 -11.93 -3.76 -18.11
CA ALA A 24 -11.20 -2.72 -17.39
C ALA A 24 -11.85 -1.33 -17.51
N VAL A 25 -12.57 -1.05 -18.62
CA VAL A 25 -13.27 0.23 -18.87
C VAL A 25 -14.72 0.19 -18.38
N GLY A 26 -15.36 -0.97 -18.37
CA GLY A 26 -16.76 -1.16 -17.95
C GLY A 26 -17.00 -1.07 -16.43
N SER A 27 -15.96 -0.98 -15.61
CA SER A 27 -16.11 -0.82 -14.15
C SER A 27 -16.13 0.65 -13.69
N THR A 28 -16.05 1.60 -14.62
CA THR A 28 -16.21 3.03 -14.36
C THR A 28 -16.97 3.69 -15.50
N ASN A 29 -18.28 3.50 -15.59
CA ASN A 29 -19.18 4.61 -15.90
C ASN A 29 -20.63 4.21 -15.69
N VAL A 30 -21.24 4.96 -14.78
CA VAL A 30 -22.68 5.16 -14.67
C VAL A 30 -23.10 6.04 -15.85
N ASN A 31 -24.22 5.66 -16.47
CA ASN A 31 -25.04 6.43 -17.38
C ASN A 31 -24.92 7.96 -17.20
N VAL A 32 -24.59 8.66 -18.28
CA VAL A 32 -25.12 9.99 -18.57
C VAL A 32 -25.44 10.04 -20.06
N ASP A 33 -26.74 9.99 -20.35
CA ASP A 33 -27.32 10.40 -21.62
C ASP A 33 -27.23 11.92 -21.76
N SER A 34 -26.73 12.40 -22.91
CA SER A 34 -27.21 13.63 -23.56
C SER A 34 -26.41 13.93 -24.83
N GLU A 35 -27.08 13.66 -25.96
CA GLU A 35 -27.17 14.41 -27.22
C GLU A 35 -26.14 15.50 -27.58
N GLY A 36 -25.70 15.47 -28.85
CA GLY A 36 -25.64 16.69 -29.66
C GLY A 36 -24.31 17.04 -30.34
N ALA A 37 -24.40 17.26 -31.67
CA ALA A 37 -23.52 18.05 -32.53
C ALA A 37 -22.26 17.40 -33.15
N GLU A 38 -22.51 16.79 -34.32
CA GLU A 38 -22.02 17.20 -35.66
C GLU A 38 -20.62 17.82 -35.87
N ARG A 39 -19.98 17.28 -36.92
CA ARG A 39 -19.01 17.85 -37.89
C ARG A 39 -17.52 17.91 -37.55
N GLY A 40 -16.74 17.36 -38.48
CA GLY A 40 -15.32 17.71 -38.64
C GLY A 40 -14.45 16.59 -39.22
N VAL A 41 -14.70 16.20 -40.48
CA VAL A 41 -13.77 15.36 -41.26
C VAL A 41 -12.56 16.21 -41.64
N GLY A 42 -11.38 15.85 -41.15
CA GLY A 42 -10.10 16.48 -41.48
C GLY A 42 -9.04 15.42 -41.70
N THR A 43 -8.88 15.05 -42.97
CA THR A 43 -7.82 14.18 -43.49
C THR A 43 -6.53 14.99 -43.55
N GLU A 44 -5.52 14.65 -42.75
CA GLU A 44 -4.15 15.17 -42.97
C GLU A 44 -3.16 14.01 -43.12
N GLU A 45 -2.60 13.95 -44.33
CA GLU A 45 -1.45 13.14 -44.70
C GLU A 45 -0.20 13.51 -43.89
N PRO A 46 0.64 12.55 -43.47
CA PRO A 46 1.99 12.86 -43.06
C PRO A 46 2.94 12.83 -44.27
N GLN A 47 3.39 14.02 -44.69
CA GLN A 47 4.49 14.19 -45.62
C GLN A 47 5.78 13.51 -45.13
N GLN A 48 6.33 12.71 -46.02
CA GLN A 48 7.64 12.09 -45.95
C GLN A 48 8.75 13.16 -46.07
N LYS A 49 9.73 13.14 -45.16
CA LYS A 49 11.09 13.64 -45.44
C LYS A 49 12.11 12.59 -45.01
N GLY A 50 12.89 12.15 -45.99
CA GLY A 50 13.89 11.11 -45.86
C GLY A 50 15.27 11.62 -45.40
N ASN A 51 16.02 10.62 -44.93
CA ASN A 51 17.44 10.31 -45.17
C ASN A 51 18.55 11.33 -44.83
N GLY A 52 19.49 10.85 -44.00
CA GLY A 52 20.86 11.35 -43.93
C GLY A 52 21.62 10.88 -42.68
N PRO A 53 22.51 9.88 -42.76
CA PRO A 53 23.20 9.30 -41.61
C PRO A 53 24.57 9.94 -41.37
N SER A 54 24.94 10.16 -40.10
CA SER A 54 26.34 10.39 -39.74
C SER A 54 26.69 9.55 -38.52
N GLY A 55 27.40 8.45 -38.76
CA GLY A 55 28.01 7.64 -37.73
C GLY A 55 29.07 8.43 -36.97
N LYS A 56 29.04 8.31 -35.65
CA LYS A 56 30.21 8.51 -34.79
C LYS A 56 30.23 7.38 -33.77
N THR A 57 30.96 6.33 -34.15
CA THR A 57 31.65 5.41 -33.24
C THR A 57 32.58 6.23 -32.35
N LEU A 58 32.46 6.12 -31.02
CA LEU A 58 33.53 6.47 -30.10
C LEU A 58 33.41 5.60 -28.83
N ASP A 59 34.22 4.56 -28.87
CA ASP A 59 35.05 3.99 -27.80
C ASP A 59 34.51 3.90 -26.38
N THR A 60 34.21 2.66 -26.03
CA THR A 60 34.17 2.14 -24.66
C THR A 60 35.57 2.20 -24.01
N PHE A 61 35.89 3.30 -23.34
CA PHE A 61 36.99 3.31 -22.38
C PHE A 61 36.57 2.60 -21.08
N LYS A 62 36.90 1.30 -21.00
CA LYS A 62 36.97 0.56 -19.74
C LYS A 62 38.13 1.11 -18.91
N LYS A 63 37.86 2.01 -17.96
CA LYS A 63 38.82 2.35 -16.90
C LYS A 63 38.48 1.54 -15.65
N GLY A 64 39.18 0.40 -15.50
CA GLY A 64 39.23 -0.33 -14.25
C GLY A 64 39.84 0.55 -13.18
N ARG A 65 39.03 0.96 -12.20
CA ARG A 65 39.54 1.49 -10.93
C ARG A 65 39.52 0.36 -9.92
N ALA A 66 40.73 -0.04 -9.53
CA ALA A 66 41.00 -0.96 -8.45
C ALA A 66 40.24 -0.55 -7.19
N ALA A 67 39.49 -1.49 -6.63
CA ALA A 67 38.85 -1.36 -5.34
C ALA A 67 39.91 -1.45 -4.24
N THR A 68 40.35 -0.33 -3.71
CA THR A 68 41.08 -0.31 -2.44
C THR A 68 40.07 -0.56 -1.31
N LYS A 69 40.12 -1.76 -0.72
CA LYS A 69 39.40 -2.10 0.51
C LYS A 69 39.95 -1.24 1.66
N VAL A 70 39.30 -0.13 1.95
CA VAL A 70 39.48 0.57 3.24
C VAL A 70 38.71 -0.21 4.29
N LYS A 71 39.46 -0.94 5.13
CA LYS A 71 38.95 -1.67 6.29
C LYS A 71 38.63 -0.67 7.40
N ASN A 72 37.41 -0.11 7.39
CA ASN A 72 36.90 0.67 8.50
C ASN A 72 36.72 -0.25 9.72
N ARG A 73 37.71 -0.25 10.62
CA ARG A 73 37.55 -0.78 11.98
C ARG A 73 36.62 0.17 12.74
N SER A 74 35.38 -0.23 12.95
CA SER A 74 34.45 0.44 13.85
C SER A 74 34.92 0.26 15.29
N ASN A 75 35.49 1.30 15.89
CA ASN A 75 35.64 1.38 17.35
C ASN A 75 34.26 1.67 17.96
N ASN A 76 33.44 0.62 18.10
CA ASN A 76 32.25 0.66 18.95
C ASN A 76 32.69 0.63 20.42
N LYS A 77 33.02 1.80 20.96
CA LYS A 77 33.09 2.04 22.40
C LYS A 77 32.60 3.47 22.66
N ALA A 78 31.29 3.66 22.46
CA ALA A 78 30.61 4.77 23.10
C ALA A 78 30.48 4.45 24.60
N PRO A 79 30.77 5.40 25.50
CA PRO A 79 30.58 5.20 26.93
C PRO A 79 29.10 4.99 27.23
N ARG A 80 28.80 3.97 28.04
CA ARG A 80 27.48 3.81 28.66
C ARG A 80 27.29 4.98 29.61
N GLU A 81 26.61 6.03 29.15
CA GLU A 81 26.03 7.01 30.06
C GLU A 81 25.00 6.28 30.93
N PHE A 82 25.33 6.11 32.21
CA PHE A 82 24.40 5.74 33.25
C PHE A 82 23.39 6.87 33.38
N GLY A 83 22.32 6.78 32.60
CA GLY A 83 21.15 7.63 32.77
C GLY A 83 20.50 7.31 34.11
N CYS A 84 20.85 8.08 35.14
CA CYS A 84 20.13 8.18 36.41
C CYS A 84 18.72 8.77 36.16
N ARG A 85 17.83 8.00 35.52
CA ARG A 85 16.40 8.28 35.53
C ARG A 85 15.82 7.71 36.82
N ARG A 86 15.81 8.57 37.83
CA ARG A 86 14.96 8.54 39.01
C ARG A 86 13.59 7.96 38.63
N ARG A 87 13.30 6.72 39.04
CA ARG A 87 11.95 6.17 38.97
C ARG A 87 11.14 6.91 40.02
N VAL A 88 10.31 7.87 39.59
CA VAL A 88 9.26 8.41 40.45
C VAL A 88 8.27 7.26 40.67
N ARG A 89 8.32 6.67 41.86
CA ARG A 89 7.24 5.81 42.37
C ARG A 89 6.04 6.72 42.57
N THR A 90 5.03 6.59 41.72
CA THR A 90 3.71 7.12 42.02
C THR A 90 3.13 6.24 43.14
N HIS A 91 3.33 6.69 44.37
CA HIS A 91 2.58 6.20 45.52
C HIS A 91 1.11 6.59 45.30
N GLY A 92 0.29 5.58 45.04
CA GLY A 92 -1.17 5.67 45.03
C GLY A 92 -1.73 4.45 45.77
N ALA A 93 -1.18 4.18 46.96
CA ALA A 93 -1.78 3.25 47.90
C ALA A 93 -2.71 4.09 48.79
N LEU A 94 -4.02 3.92 48.57
CA LEU A 94 -5.05 4.34 49.50
C LEU A 94 -4.80 3.61 50.83
N VAL A 95 -4.33 4.36 51.81
CA VAL A 95 -4.36 3.98 53.22
C VAL A 95 -5.73 4.41 53.73
N LEU A 96 -6.58 3.43 54.04
CA LEU A 96 -7.73 3.63 54.93
C LEU A 96 -7.24 3.40 56.37
N PRO A 97 -7.64 4.24 57.33
CA PRO A 97 -7.27 4.09 58.73
C PRO A 97 -8.20 3.11 59.44
N ASP A 98 -7.76 2.74 60.63
CA ASP A 98 -8.46 2.02 61.69
C ASP A 98 -8.29 0.50 61.69
N GLY A 99 -7.65 0.05 62.77
CA GLY A 99 -7.17 -1.31 62.96
C GLY A 99 -8.24 -2.25 63.49
N GLU A 100 -7.97 -3.54 63.34
CA GLU A 100 -7.95 -4.48 64.45
C GLU A 100 -7.28 -5.77 63.99
N ALA A 101 -6.57 -6.38 64.93
CA ALA A 101 -5.75 -7.56 64.74
C ALA A 101 -6.61 -8.82 64.63
N ALA A 102 -6.22 -9.77 63.79
CA ALA A 102 -6.49 -11.18 64.04
C ALA A 102 -5.44 -12.08 63.38
N ALA A 103 -4.66 -12.67 64.28
CA ALA A 103 -3.83 -13.86 64.18
C ALA A 103 -4.12 -14.85 63.04
N GLY A 104 -3.06 -15.18 62.30
CA GLY A 104 -2.48 -16.52 62.36
C GLY A 104 -2.90 -17.55 61.30
N PRO A 105 -2.02 -18.54 61.01
CA PRO A 105 -2.01 -19.31 59.76
C PRO A 105 -2.46 -20.76 59.94
N LEU A 106 -3.01 -21.40 58.90
CA LEU A 106 -3.07 -22.87 58.83
C LEU A 106 -2.78 -23.38 57.41
N LEU A 107 -1.60 -24.00 57.28
CA LEU A 107 -1.31 -25.08 56.34
C LEU A 107 -1.80 -26.39 56.97
N LEU A 108 -2.49 -27.24 56.19
CA LEU A 108 -2.49 -28.72 56.20
C LEU A 108 -3.57 -29.13 55.17
N ALA A 109 -3.30 -29.80 54.05
CA ALA A 109 -2.78 -31.14 53.80
C ALA A 109 -3.89 -32.06 53.23
N ALA A 110 -3.54 -32.75 52.13
CA ALA A 110 -4.06 -34.03 51.63
C ALA A 110 -5.55 -34.19 51.23
N ALA A 111 -5.81 -34.35 49.92
CA ALA A 111 -6.22 -35.63 49.29
C ALA A 111 -6.64 -35.42 47.82
N PRO A 112 -6.20 -36.26 46.86
CA PRO A 112 -6.69 -36.25 45.49
C PRO A 112 -7.87 -37.23 45.36
N VAL A 113 -9.10 -36.72 45.27
CA VAL A 113 -10.23 -37.55 44.83
C VAL A 113 -10.45 -37.30 43.35
N ALA A 114 -9.97 -38.26 42.55
CA ALA A 114 -10.48 -38.49 41.22
C ALA A 114 -11.98 -38.75 41.31
N SER A 115 -12.79 -37.87 40.73
CA SER A 115 -14.15 -38.19 40.33
C SER A 115 -14.35 -37.65 38.93
N ALA A 116 -14.28 -38.59 37.98
CA ALA A 116 -14.83 -38.45 36.66
C ALA A 116 -16.34 -38.22 36.80
N ALA A 117 -16.74 -36.95 36.87
CA ALA A 117 -18.12 -36.54 36.73
C ALA A 117 -18.43 -36.36 35.24
N THR A 118 -18.95 -37.43 34.65
CA THR A 118 -19.80 -37.44 33.46
C THR A 118 -20.83 -36.31 33.60
N ARG A 119 -20.58 -35.17 32.96
CA ARG A 119 -21.56 -34.08 32.87
C ARG A 119 -22.60 -34.48 31.83
N SER A 120 -23.69 -35.06 32.29
CA SER A 120 -24.95 -35.08 31.57
C SER A 120 -25.36 -33.65 31.20
N PRO A 121 -25.98 -33.43 30.02
CA PRO A 121 -26.58 -32.14 29.69
C PRO A 121 -27.82 -32.00 30.57
N THR A 122 -27.71 -31.27 31.68
CA THR A 122 -28.90 -30.85 32.42
C THR A 122 -29.73 -30.01 31.48
N ALA A 123 -30.97 -30.43 31.26
CA ALA A 123 -31.97 -29.70 30.49
C ALA A 123 -32.09 -28.29 31.08
N THR A 124 -31.43 -27.34 30.43
CA THR A 124 -31.57 -25.93 30.72
C THR A 124 -32.97 -25.54 30.30
N THR A 125 -33.82 -25.21 31.27
CA THR A 125 -35.13 -24.64 30.95
C THR A 125 -34.92 -23.42 30.05
N PRO A 126 -35.77 -23.21 29.04
CA PRO A 126 -35.57 -22.16 28.03
C PRO A 126 -35.48 -20.76 28.66
N GLU A 127 -36.09 -20.58 29.84
CA GLU A 127 -36.05 -19.36 30.64
C GLU A 127 -34.65 -19.04 31.18
N VAL A 128 -33.91 -20.05 31.65
CA VAL A 128 -32.56 -19.86 32.19
C VAL A 128 -31.58 -19.52 31.07
N GLU A 129 -31.78 -20.08 29.88
CA GLU A 129 -31.01 -19.69 28.69
C GLU A 129 -31.35 -18.29 28.21
N ALA A 130 -32.63 -17.91 28.21
CA ALA A 130 -33.07 -16.57 27.86
C ALA A 130 -32.49 -15.53 28.81
N TYR A 131 -32.47 -15.82 30.12
CA TYR A 131 -31.84 -14.97 31.12
C TYR A 131 -30.34 -14.82 30.91
N ARG A 132 -29.62 -15.92 30.65
CA ARG A 132 -28.17 -15.86 30.34
C ARG A 132 -27.88 -15.08 29.06
N LYS A 133 -28.70 -15.24 28.02
CA LYS A 133 -28.61 -14.47 26.77
C LYS A 133 -28.88 -12.98 27.00
N ALA A 134 -29.88 -12.63 27.82
CA ALA A 134 -30.20 -11.24 28.17
C ALA A 134 -29.07 -10.57 28.97
N VAL A 135 -28.48 -11.28 29.94
CA VAL A 135 -27.34 -10.78 30.71
C VAL A 135 -26.10 -10.59 29.82
N ALA A 136 -25.82 -11.54 28.92
CA ALA A 136 -24.74 -11.42 27.95
C ALA A 136 -24.97 -10.24 26.98
N ALA A 137 -26.20 -10.04 26.50
CA ALA A 137 -26.57 -8.91 25.66
C ALA A 137 -26.40 -7.56 26.39
N HIS A 138 -26.76 -7.49 27.67
CA HIS A 138 -26.58 -6.30 28.50
C HIS A 138 -25.09 -5.99 28.75
N GLN A 139 -24.26 -7.01 28.96
CA GLN A 139 -22.80 -6.84 29.09
C GLN A 139 -22.17 -6.38 27.78
N LEU A 140 -22.57 -6.94 26.64
CA LEU A 140 -22.14 -6.49 25.32
C LEU A 140 -22.60 -5.05 25.02
N ARG A 141 -23.80 -4.65 25.48
CA ARG A 141 -24.30 -3.27 25.36
C ARG A 141 -23.47 -2.28 26.19
N LYS A 142 -23.01 -2.69 27.38
CA LYS A 142 -22.07 -1.88 28.19
C LYS A 142 -20.70 -1.76 27.51
N LEU A 143 -20.18 -2.84 26.93
CA LEU A 143 -18.89 -2.84 26.22
C LEU A 143 -18.92 -2.09 24.88
N ARG A 144 -20.06 -2.04 24.21
CA ARG A 144 -20.30 -1.21 23.02
C ARG A 144 -20.44 0.29 23.32
N GLY A 145 -20.30 0.70 24.58
CA GLY A 145 -20.40 2.10 24.97
C GLY A 145 -21.83 2.61 24.81
N GLY A 146 -22.76 2.04 25.58
CA GLY A 146 -24.19 2.36 25.56
C GLY A 146 -24.50 3.86 25.43
N LEU A 147 -24.70 4.28 24.18
CA LEU A 147 -25.13 5.60 23.75
C LEU A 147 -26.53 5.48 23.16
N GLU A 148 -27.42 4.75 23.83
CA GLU A 148 -28.84 4.88 23.55
C GLU A 148 -29.29 6.21 24.16
N GLN A 149 -29.62 7.13 23.27
CA GLN A 149 -29.99 8.52 23.52
C GLN A 149 -31.14 8.59 24.53
N ARG A 150 -30.87 9.03 25.75
CA ARG A 150 -31.92 9.63 26.59
C ARG A 150 -32.11 11.07 26.13
N SER A 151 -33.05 11.27 25.21
CA SER A 151 -33.51 12.56 24.69
C SER A 151 -34.36 13.34 25.69
N ALA A 152 -33.88 13.51 26.92
CA ALA A 152 -34.53 14.37 27.91
C ALA A 152 -33.47 15.34 28.45
N GLY A 153 -33.31 16.48 27.76
CA GLY A 153 -32.38 17.54 28.14
C GLY A 153 -31.11 17.60 27.27
N ALA A 154 -31.26 17.70 25.95
CA ALA A 154 -30.12 17.99 25.08
C ALA A 154 -29.65 19.42 25.33
N LYS A 155 -28.67 19.58 26.23
CA LYS A 155 -27.81 20.76 26.31
C LYS A 155 -27.42 21.14 24.89
N SER A 156 -27.60 22.40 24.50
CA SER A 156 -27.32 22.94 23.15
C SER A 156 -25.94 22.51 22.68
N ARG A 157 -25.88 21.36 22.00
CA ARG A 157 -24.65 20.82 21.43
C ARG A 157 -24.45 21.53 20.10
N ASP A 158 -23.23 21.99 19.88
CA ASP A 158 -22.84 22.59 18.61
C ASP A 158 -23.24 21.64 17.46
N PRO A 159 -24.03 22.12 16.48
CA PRO A 159 -24.58 21.29 15.41
C PRO A 159 -23.49 20.59 14.61
N ARG A 160 -22.26 21.11 14.59
CA ARG A 160 -21.09 20.45 13.96
C ARG A 160 -20.74 19.12 14.60
N PHE A 161 -21.13 18.90 15.85
CA PHE A 161 -20.94 17.66 16.60
C PHE A 161 -22.27 16.92 16.81
N SER A 162 -23.32 17.29 16.07
CA SER A 162 -24.58 16.53 16.07
C SER A 162 -24.36 15.18 15.40
N SER A 163 -25.01 14.14 15.92
CA SER A 163 -25.04 12.81 15.28
C SER A 163 -25.68 12.84 13.89
N LEU A 164 -26.37 13.92 13.54
CA LEU A 164 -26.95 14.16 12.22
C LEU A 164 -25.92 14.56 11.15
N CYS A 165 -24.72 15.02 11.53
CA CYS A 165 -23.67 15.40 10.57
C CYS A 165 -23.03 14.21 9.84
N GLY A 166 -23.38 12.97 10.21
CA GLY A 166 -22.87 11.76 9.59
C GLY A 166 -21.38 11.53 9.83
N ASP A 167 -20.89 10.38 9.36
CA ASP A 167 -19.46 10.05 9.42
C ASP A 167 -18.67 10.83 8.36
N LEU A 168 -17.42 11.17 8.68
CA LEU A 168 -16.51 11.82 7.74
C LEU A 168 -16.33 10.96 6.48
N ASN A 169 -16.78 11.46 5.33
CA ASN A 169 -16.51 10.82 4.05
C ASN A 169 -15.06 11.06 3.62
N VAL A 170 -14.15 10.22 4.13
CA VAL A 170 -12.70 10.28 3.89
C VAL A 170 -12.37 10.31 2.39
N SER A 171 -13.14 9.60 1.56
CA SER A 171 -12.92 9.55 0.12
C SER A 171 -13.24 10.86 -0.59
N SER A 172 -14.28 11.57 -0.14
CA SER A 172 -14.63 12.89 -0.67
C SER A 172 -13.60 13.94 -0.25
N CYS A 173 -13.17 13.90 1.02
CA CYS A 173 -12.14 14.80 1.52
C CYS A 173 -10.80 14.57 0.81
N SER A 174 -10.40 13.31 0.60
CA SER A 174 -9.14 13.03 -0.11
C SER A 174 -9.17 13.54 -1.55
N LYS A 175 -10.32 13.48 -2.22
CA LYS A 175 -10.50 14.04 -3.57
C LYS A 175 -10.46 15.57 -3.56
N ALA A 176 -11.18 16.20 -2.65
CA ALA A 176 -11.22 17.65 -2.53
C ALA A 176 -9.84 18.28 -2.26
N TYR A 177 -8.99 17.57 -1.52
CA TYR A 177 -7.62 18.00 -1.20
C TYR A 177 -6.53 17.36 -2.08
N ALA A 178 -6.89 16.69 -3.17
CA ALA A 178 -5.91 16.07 -4.08
C ALA A 178 -4.91 17.10 -4.66
N PHE A 179 -5.35 18.35 -4.85
CA PHE A 179 -4.51 19.44 -5.34
C PHE A 179 -3.27 19.70 -4.46
N VAL A 180 -3.37 19.45 -3.14
CA VAL A 180 -2.24 19.62 -2.21
C VAL A 180 -1.14 18.61 -2.51
N GLU A 181 -1.52 17.36 -2.83
CA GLU A 181 -0.57 16.33 -3.22
C GLU A 181 0.03 16.63 -4.59
N GLU A 182 -0.77 17.13 -5.52
CA GLU A 182 -0.30 17.54 -6.85
C GLU A 182 0.71 18.69 -6.77
N GLN A 183 0.43 19.74 -6.00
CA GLN A 183 1.37 20.84 -5.76
C GLN A 183 2.66 20.34 -5.12
N GLN A 184 2.57 19.43 -4.15
CA GLN A 184 3.75 18.83 -3.52
C GLN A 184 4.59 18.04 -4.54
N GLN A 185 3.94 17.28 -5.43
CA GLN A 185 4.63 16.55 -6.51
C GLN A 185 5.27 17.48 -7.53
N GLN A 186 4.60 18.57 -7.91
CA GLN A 186 5.15 19.59 -8.81
C GLN A 186 6.43 20.20 -8.22
N LEU A 187 6.39 20.59 -6.94
CA LEU A 187 7.55 21.12 -6.24
C LEU A 187 8.69 20.10 -6.17
N MET A 188 8.41 18.82 -5.88
CA MET A 188 9.44 17.77 -5.93
C MET A 188 10.08 17.63 -7.31
N ARG A 189 9.28 17.67 -8.39
CA ARG A 189 9.80 17.62 -9.77
C ARG A 189 10.66 18.83 -10.09
N GLN A 190 10.28 20.03 -9.63
CA GLN A 190 11.09 21.25 -9.80
C GLN A 190 12.42 21.13 -9.06
N LEU A 191 12.43 20.69 -7.80
CA LEU A 191 13.66 20.47 -7.04
C LEU A 191 14.55 19.41 -7.70
N GLN A 192 13.98 18.31 -8.19
CA GLN A 192 14.72 17.28 -8.94
C GLN A 192 15.36 17.87 -10.20
N ARG A 193 14.66 18.75 -10.92
CA ARG A 193 15.21 19.46 -12.08
C ARG A 193 16.36 20.37 -11.68
N VAL A 194 16.23 21.15 -10.61
CA VAL A 194 17.30 22.04 -10.12
C VAL A 194 18.53 21.23 -9.73
N VAL A 195 18.36 20.12 -9.01
CA VAL A 195 19.47 19.25 -8.60
C VAL A 195 20.14 18.58 -9.81
N ARG A 196 19.36 18.12 -10.79
CA ARG A 196 19.88 17.40 -11.98
C ARG A 196 20.50 18.31 -13.03
N THR A 197 19.85 19.42 -13.35
CA THR A 197 20.25 20.33 -14.44
C THR A 197 21.04 21.53 -13.95
N GLY A 198 20.93 21.85 -12.66
CA GLY A 198 21.58 23.02 -12.09
C GLY A 198 20.99 24.35 -12.54
N ARG A 199 19.75 24.36 -13.01
CA ARG A 199 19.01 25.56 -13.46
C ARG A 199 17.70 25.69 -12.70
N VAL A 200 17.34 26.92 -12.34
CA VAL A 200 16.06 27.25 -11.72
C VAL A 200 15.04 27.48 -12.83
N PRO A 201 13.86 26.83 -12.78
CA PRO A 201 12.79 27.14 -13.73
C PRO A 201 12.28 28.57 -13.48
N GLU A 202 12.40 29.43 -14.48
CA GLU A 202 11.72 30.73 -14.51
C GLU A 202 10.48 30.59 -15.39
N GLY A 203 9.31 30.86 -14.82
CA GLY A 203 8.01 30.76 -15.49
C GLY A 203 7.15 29.57 -15.04
N THR A 204 5.83 29.72 -15.23
CA THR A 204 4.78 28.73 -14.94
C THR A 204 4.74 27.59 -15.97
N ASP A 205 5.28 27.80 -17.17
CA ASP A 205 5.13 26.89 -18.29
C ASP A 205 6.46 26.19 -18.61
N GLY A 206 6.48 24.88 -18.37
CA GLY A 206 7.68 24.05 -18.34
C GLY A 206 8.40 23.90 -19.68
N GLU A 207 9.61 23.32 -19.58
CA GLU A 207 10.49 22.85 -20.67
C GLU A 207 11.43 23.86 -21.33
N SER A 208 11.41 25.12 -20.93
CA SER A 208 12.48 26.05 -21.31
C SER A 208 13.81 25.65 -20.65
N SER A 209 14.73 25.07 -21.42
CA SER A 209 16.12 24.78 -21.04
C SER A 209 16.97 26.04 -20.77
N LYS A 210 16.36 27.23 -20.89
CA LYS A 210 16.99 28.55 -20.77
C LYS A 210 16.85 29.19 -19.38
N GLY A 211 16.49 28.44 -18.34
CA GLY A 211 16.41 28.98 -16.97
C GLY A 211 17.76 29.47 -16.41
N ARG A 212 17.69 30.37 -15.42
CA ARG A 212 18.84 30.91 -14.67
C ARG A 212 19.69 29.77 -14.12
N LYS A 213 21.02 29.90 -14.22
CA LYS A 213 21.94 28.94 -13.58
C LYS A 213 21.78 29.06 -12.06
N ALA A 214 21.44 27.94 -11.42
CA ALA A 214 21.34 27.86 -9.97
C ALA A 214 22.74 27.93 -9.35
N SER A 215 22.89 28.71 -8.29
CA SER A 215 24.13 28.77 -7.52
C SER A 215 24.42 27.41 -6.85
N ALA A 216 25.68 27.16 -6.48
CA ALA A 216 26.02 25.92 -5.79
C ALA A 216 25.25 25.76 -4.46
N ALA A 217 25.07 26.86 -3.73
CA ALA A 217 24.30 26.89 -2.49
C ALA A 217 22.81 26.59 -2.74
N GLU A 218 22.19 27.15 -3.77
CA GLU A 218 20.81 26.88 -4.14
C GLU A 218 20.60 25.39 -4.50
N ARG A 219 21.55 24.78 -5.21
CA ARG A 219 21.49 23.35 -5.55
C ARG A 219 21.57 22.47 -4.32
N GLU A 220 22.44 22.80 -3.37
CA GLU A 220 22.56 22.05 -2.13
C GLU A 220 21.30 22.19 -1.25
N GLN A 221 20.74 23.39 -1.17
CA GLN A 221 19.47 23.63 -0.49
C GLN A 221 18.32 22.86 -1.15
N ALA A 222 18.26 22.86 -2.49
CA ALA A 222 17.26 22.10 -3.23
C ALA A 222 17.39 20.58 -2.97
N ALA A 223 18.61 20.06 -2.91
CA ALA A 223 18.86 18.65 -2.58
C ALA A 223 18.42 18.30 -1.15
N LYS A 224 18.72 19.17 -0.17
CA LYS A 224 18.27 19.01 1.23
C LYS A 224 16.74 19.03 1.34
N GLN A 225 16.08 19.95 0.64
CA GLN A 225 14.62 20.04 0.63
C GLN A 225 13.98 18.81 -0.02
N LEU A 226 14.51 18.37 -1.16
CA LEU A 226 14.07 17.16 -1.85
C LEU A 226 14.18 15.94 -0.93
N GLN A 227 15.33 15.76 -0.27
CA GLN A 227 15.55 14.66 0.67
C GLN A 227 14.53 14.70 1.83
N LYS A 228 14.24 15.89 2.36
CA LYS A 228 13.22 16.07 3.42
C LYS A 228 11.84 15.64 2.93
N LEU A 229 11.42 16.09 1.75
CA LEU A 229 10.11 15.74 1.18
C LEU A 229 10.00 14.25 0.87
N GLU A 230 11.03 13.65 0.28
CA GLU A 230 11.07 12.20 0.04
C GLU A 230 10.97 11.40 1.35
N SER A 231 11.65 11.85 2.41
CA SER A 231 11.57 11.19 3.71
C SER A 231 10.17 11.27 4.33
N GLN A 232 9.48 12.40 4.17
CA GLN A 232 8.11 12.59 4.62
C GLN A 232 7.14 11.73 3.82
N GLN A 233 7.28 11.69 2.50
CA GLN A 233 6.46 10.86 1.63
C GLN A 233 6.62 9.36 1.97
N GLN A 234 7.87 8.89 2.10
CA GLN A 234 8.13 7.51 2.54
C GLN A 234 7.55 7.20 3.92
N GLN A 235 7.55 8.17 4.84
CA GLN A 235 6.93 7.99 6.16
C GLN A 235 5.40 7.89 6.05
N ARG A 236 4.76 8.73 5.23
CA ARG A 236 3.31 8.67 4.97
C ARG A 236 2.93 7.34 4.34
N GLU A 237 3.65 6.90 3.32
CA GLU A 237 3.44 5.62 2.64
C GLU A 237 3.59 4.44 3.61
N ARG A 238 4.63 4.44 4.46
CA ARG A 238 4.81 3.40 5.49
C ARG A 238 3.63 3.37 6.46
N ARG A 239 3.16 4.54 6.92
CA ARG A 239 2.00 4.63 7.82
C ARG A 239 0.73 4.11 7.15
N ALA A 240 0.46 4.55 5.92
CA ALA A 240 -0.67 4.08 5.12
C ALA A 240 -0.63 2.56 4.91
N ALA A 241 0.52 2.01 4.52
CA ALA A 241 0.69 0.56 4.36
C ALA A 241 0.45 -0.21 5.67
N THR A 242 1.00 0.27 6.79
CA THR A 242 0.73 -0.36 8.09
C THR A 242 -0.74 -0.28 8.49
N ALA A 243 -1.42 0.83 8.20
CA ALA A 243 -2.83 1.01 8.49
C ALA A 243 -3.71 0.09 7.62
N ALA A 244 -3.39 -0.03 6.34
CA ALA A 244 -4.05 -0.95 5.42
C ALA A 244 -3.91 -2.40 5.89
N LEU A 245 -2.69 -2.83 6.27
CA LEU A 245 -2.46 -4.17 6.81
C LEU A 245 -3.20 -4.42 8.12
N LYS A 246 -3.27 -3.43 9.01
CA LYS A 246 -4.10 -3.55 10.23
C LYS A 246 -5.57 -3.71 9.88
N ALA A 247 -6.07 -2.93 8.93
CA ALA A 247 -7.45 -2.99 8.50
C ALA A 247 -7.80 -4.37 7.92
N THR A 248 -6.97 -4.92 7.02
CA THR A 248 -7.19 -6.25 6.44
C THR A 248 -7.14 -7.35 7.49
N LEU A 249 -6.17 -7.31 8.40
CA LEU A 249 -6.07 -8.28 9.51
C LEU A 249 -7.24 -8.17 10.48
N SER A 250 -7.72 -6.96 10.75
CA SER A 250 -8.89 -6.77 11.61
C SER A 250 -10.17 -7.27 10.97
N ARG A 251 -10.32 -7.15 9.64
CA ARG A 251 -11.47 -7.68 8.90
C ARG A 251 -11.48 -9.20 8.89
N SER A 252 -10.36 -9.82 8.52
CA SER A 252 -10.26 -11.28 8.51
C SER A 252 -10.41 -11.90 9.90
N GLU A 253 -9.97 -11.22 10.95
CA GLU A 253 -10.18 -11.67 12.32
C GLU A 253 -11.67 -11.57 12.74
N ARG A 254 -12.37 -10.49 12.36
CA ARG A 254 -13.82 -10.38 12.60
C ARG A 254 -14.59 -11.51 11.91
N GLU A 255 -14.23 -11.84 10.68
CA GLU A 255 -14.81 -12.96 9.93
C GLU A 255 -14.53 -14.30 10.62
N ARG A 256 -13.32 -14.52 11.14
CA ARG A 256 -12.97 -15.73 11.91
C ARG A 256 -13.74 -15.84 13.22
N ILE A 257 -13.90 -14.74 13.96
CA ILE A 257 -14.68 -14.73 15.20
C ILE A 257 -16.14 -15.04 14.90
N ALA A 258 -16.70 -14.46 13.84
CA ALA A 258 -18.06 -14.75 13.42
C ALA A 258 -18.24 -16.23 13.03
N ALA A 259 -17.26 -16.82 12.35
CA ALA A 259 -17.33 -18.22 11.93
C ALA A 259 -17.07 -19.23 13.06
N THR A 260 -16.13 -18.95 13.97
CA THR A 260 -15.64 -19.92 14.95
C THR A 260 -16.09 -19.67 16.38
N GLY A 261 -16.61 -18.47 16.68
CA GLY A 261 -16.94 -18.04 18.05
C GLY A 261 -15.73 -17.90 18.99
N LYS A 262 -14.50 -18.02 18.47
CA LYS A 262 -13.27 -17.92 19.28
C LYS A 262 -12.99 -16.48 19.70
N THR A 263 -12.13 -16.33 20.71
CA THR A 263 -11.69 -15.03 21.21
C THR A 263 -10.86 -14.28 20.16
N PRO A 264 -10.96 -12.95 20.09
CA PRO A 264 -10.21 -12.14 19.12
C PRO A 264 -8.70 -12.24 19.37
N HIS A 265 -7.96 -12.65 18.34
CA HIS A 265 -6.50 -12.66 18.37
C HIS A 265 -5.91 -11.43 17.65
N TYR A 266 -5.34 -10.50 18.42
CA TYR A 266 -4.70 -9.30 17.87
C TYR A 266 -3.25 -9.55 17.44
N VAL A 267 -2.91 -9.11 16.22
CA VAL A 267 -1.56 -9.26 15.68
C VAL A 267 -0.57 -8.31 16.38
N SER A 268 0.54 -8.88 16.85
CA SER A 268 1.60 -8.11 17.51
C SER A 268 2.28 -7.12 16.56
N ARG A 269 2.83 -6.02 17.11
CA ARG A 269 3.56 -5.01 16.32
C ARG A 269 4.75 -5.61 15.55
N ARG A 270 5.40 -6.62 16.10
CA ARG A 270 6.52 -7.32 15.46
C ARG A 270 6.06 -8.08 14.21
N LYS A 271 5.01 -8.90 14.35
CA LYS A 271 4.43 -9.66 13.24
C LYS A 271 3.90 -8.75 12.14
N LEU A 272 3.34 -7.59 12.49
CA LEU A 272 2.91 -6.60 11.50
C LEU A 272 4.06 -6.03 10.68
N ARG A 273 5.24 -5.81 11.29
CA ARG A 273 6.45 -5.37 10.58
C ARG A 273 7.00 -6.45 9.66
N GLU A 274 6.94 -7.71 10.08
CA GLU A 274 7.35 -8.88 9.28
C GLU A 274 6.47 -9.01 8.02
N LEU A 275 5.14 -8.99 8.19
CA LEU A 275 4.18 -9.01 7.07
C LEU A 275 4.38 -7.84 6.10
N LEU A 276 4.65 -6.64 6.62
CA LEU A 276 4.94 -5.47 5.77
C LEU A 276 6.23 -5.67 4.95
N ARG A 277 7.28 -6.23 5.56
CA ARG A 277 8.53 -6.55 4.84
C ARG A 277 8.30 -7.61 3.77
N GLU A 278 7.53 -8.65 4.07
CA GLU A 278 7.16 -9.69 3.10
C GLU A 278 6.40 -9.11 1.91
N GLN A 279 5.41 -8.25 2.16
CA GLN A 279 4.65 -7.57 1.10
C GLN A 279 5.56 -6.67 0.24
N GLN A 280 6.52 -5.97 0.86
CA GLN A 280 7.51 -5.18 0.13
C GLN A 280 8.47 -6.04 -0.70
N MET A 281 8.87 -7.22 -0.21
CA MET A 281 9.73 -8.14 -0.94
C MET A 281 8.99 -8.79 -2.11
N GLN A 282 7.75 -9.21 -1.92
CA GLN A 282 6.89 -9.77 -2.96
C GLN A 282 6.60 -8.76 -4.08
N SER A 283 6.31 -7.50 -3.72
CA SER A 283 6.12 -6.44 -4.73
C SER A 283 7.41 -6.08 -5.48
N ARG A 284 8.59 -6.32 -4.89
CA ARG A 284 9.88 -6.16 -5.58
C ARG A 284 10.19 -7.32 -6.51
N SER A 285 9.89 -8.55 -6.12
CA SER A 285 10.12 -9.73 -6.97
C SER A 285 9.17 -9.73 -8.17
N SER A 286 7.89 -9.41 -7.98
CA SER A 286 6.92 -9.33 -9.08
C SER A 286 7.31 -8.25 -10.09
N LYS A 287 7.76 -7.07 -9.64
CA LYS A 287 8.28 -6.01 -10.54
C LYS A 287 9.49 -6.47 -11.36
N LYS A 288 10.37 -7.32 -10.81
CA LYS A 288 11.51 -7.86 -11.57
C LYS A 288 11.05 -8.87 -12.62
N GLN A 289 10.09 -9.71 -12.28
CA GLN A 289 9.50 -10.70 -13.21
C GLN A 289 8.81 -9.98 -14.37
N THR A 290 7.95 -9.00 -14.09
CA THR A 290 7.26 -8.24 -15.15
C THR A 290 8.25 -7.48 -16.04
N GLN A 291 9.32 -6.90 -15.48
CA GLN A 291 10.38 -6.29 -16.30
C GLN A 291 11.09 -7.29 -17.21
N HIS A 292 11.31 -8.52 -16.75
CA HIS A 292 11.91 -9.58 -17.55
C HIS A 292 10.97 -9.98 -18.69
N GLU A 293 9.69 -10.15 -18.41
CA GLU A 293 8.65 -10.45 -19.41
C GLU A 293 8.50 -9.35 -20.45
N VAL A 294 8.46 -8.08 -20.03
CA VAL A 294 8.41 -6.93 -20.96
C VAL A 294 9.64 -6.91 -21.85
N LYS A 295 10.84 -7.21 -21.32
CA LYS A 295 12.07 -7.31 -22.13
C LYS A 295 12.00 -8.48 -23.11
N ALA A 296 11.46 -9.62 -22.71
CA ALA A 296 11.27 -10.77 -23.59
C ALA A 296 10.29 -10.44 -24.73
N CYS A 297 9.15 -9.81 -24.42
CA CYS A 297 8.17 -9.37 -25.41
C CYS A 297 8.73 -8.33 -26.39
N LYS A 298 9.54 -7.38 -25.90
CA LYS A 298 10.22 -6.42 -26.78
C LYS A 298 11.22 -7.11 -27.73
N LYS A 299 11.93 -8.13 -27.24
CA LYS A 299 12.86 -8.91 -28.06
C LYS A 299 12.13 -9.74 -29.12
N THR A 300 10.99 -10.35 -28.80
CA THR A 300 10.20 -11.10 -29.78
C THR A 300 9.60 -10.18 -30.83
N LEU A 301 8.98 -9.06 -30.44
CA LEU A 301 8.46 -8.05 -31.37
C LEU A 301 9.56 -7.51 -32.31
N ALA A 302 10.76 -7.27 -31.80
CA ALA A 302 11.88 -6.84 -32.63
C ALA A 302 12.30 -7.92 -33.66
N LYS A 303 12.26 -9.20 -33.29
CA LYS A 303 12.53 -10.32 -34.22
C LYS A 303 11.43 -10.47 -35.27
N GLU A 304 10.16 -10.34 -34.89
CA GLU A 304 9.02 -10.40 -35.81
C GLU A 304 9.03 -9.25 -36.81
N ARG A 305 9.29 -8.01 -36.35
CA ARG A 305 9.46 -6.85 -37.24
C ARG A 305 10.56 -7.10 -38.28
N LYS A 306 11.70 -7.66 -37.86
CA LYS A 306 12.79 -8.03 -38.78
C LYS A 306 12.37 -9.13 -39.76
N ARG A 307 11.62 -10.14 -39.33
CA ARG A 307 11.13 -11.23 -40.20
C ARG A 307 10.15 -10.72 -41.25
N ASN A 308 9.22 -9.84 -40.86
CA ASN A 308 8.22 -9.28 -41.77
C ASN A 308 8.79 -8.22 -42.73
N PHE A 309 9.92 -7.62 -42.38
CA PHE A 309 10.61 -6.64 -43.24
C PHE A 309 11.48 -7.28 -44.32
N ILE A 310 11.74 -8.60 -44.25
CA ILE A 310 12.46 -9.30 -45.32
C ILE A 310 11.49 -9.50 -46.49
N PRO A 311 11.74 -8.89 -47.66
CA PRO A 311 10.92 -9.14 -48.84
C PRO A 311 10.96 -10.64 -49.13
N GLN A 312 9.80 -11.30 -49.11
CA GLN A 312 9.72 -12.70 -49.51
C GLN A 312 10.12 -12.75 -50.98
N ARG A 313 11.27 -13.39 -51.27
CA ARG A 313 11.65 -13.72 -52.64
C ARG A 313 10.49 -14.52 -53.21
N ARG A 314 9.83 -14.00 -54.25
CA ARG A 314 8.82 -14.73 -55.03
C ARG A 314 9.41 -16.11 -55.33
N ALA A 315 8.84 -17.16 -54.72
CA ALA A 315 9.19 -18.51 -55.09
C ALA A 315 8.88 -18.61 -56.57
N LYS A 316 9.91 -18.79 -57.41
CA LYS A 316 9.70 -19.05 -58.83
C LYS A 316 8.94 -20.36 -58.87
N PHE A 317 7.69 -20.27 -59.30
CA PHE A 317 6.82 -21.38 -59.59
C PHE A 317 7.55 -22.21 -60.66
N THR A 318 8.25 -23.28 -60.25
CA THR A 318 8.77 -24.28 -61.16
C THR A 318 7.60 -25.20 -61.49
N GLU A 319 6.76 -24.76 -62.41
CA GLU A 319 6.07 -25.68 -63.32
C GLU A 319 7.15 -26.36 -64.17
N ASN A 320 7.32 -27.68 -63.99
CA ASN A 320 7.99 -28.67 -64.85
C ASN A 320 8.15 -29.93 -63.98
N GLY A 321 7.69 -31.14 -64.28
CA GLY A 321 6.92 -31.76 -65.37
C GLY A 321 6.33 -33.07 -64.77
N GLN A 322 5.18 -33.54 -65.25
CA GLN A 322 5.05 -34.80 -66.02
C GLN A 322 6.15 -35.85 -65.77
#